data_AF-A0A7C1YQE2-F1
#
_entry.id   AF-A0A7C1YQE2-F1
#
_cell.length_a   1.000
_cell.length_b   1.000
_cell.length_c   1.000
_cell.angle_alpha   90.00
_cell.angle_beta   90.00
_cell.angle_gamma   90.00
#
_symmetry.space_group_name_H-M   'P 1'
#
loop_
_entity.id
_entity.type
_entity.pdbx_description
1 polymer ?
#
loop_
_entity_poly.entity_id
_entity_poly.type
_entity_poly.pdbx_seq_one_letter_code
_entity_poly.pdbx_strand_id
1 'polypeptide(L)'
;PLGFDLKFSFPATKPKGSVHLRVLRGKREGRDALIWETHVQSVGDEVPEDKSRIRSWIDNAHTLTDDWFFKMIEGDLLRRFE
;
A
#
# COMPACT_ATOMS: atom_id res chain seq x y z
N PRO A 1 -19.41 10.62 8.87
CA PRO A 1 -19.13 9.42 9.70
C PRO A 1 -17.85 9.59 10.53
N LEU A 2 -17.92 9.42 11.85
CA LEU A 2 -16.78 9.70 12.75
C LEU A 2 -15.65 8.65 12.68
N GLY A 3 -15.91 7.46 12.14
CA GLY A 3 -14.94 6.37 12.06
C GLY A 3 -14.95 5.66 10.71
N PHE A 4 -14.98 6.39 9.60
CA PHE A 4 -14.88 5.73 8.30
C PHE A 4 -13.47 5.18 8.10
N ASP A 5 -13.44 3.94 7.63
CA ASP A 5 -12.23 3.17 7.33
C ASP A 5 -12.58 2.26 6.15
N LEU A 6 -12.19 2.67 4.95
CA LEU A 6 -12.43 1.93 3.73
C LEU A 6 -11.22 1.03 3.46
N LYS A 7 -11.46 -0.28 3.35
CA LYS A 7 -10.41 -1.28 3.13
C LYS A 7 -10.73 -2.09 1.89
N PHE A 8 -9.79 -2.12 0.96
CA PHE A 8 -9.85 -2.94 -0.24
C PHE A 8 -8.65 -3.89 -0.23
N SER A 9 -8.86 -5.14 -0.63
CA SER A 9 -7.81 -6.15 -0.66
C SER A 9 -7.91 -6.91 -1.98
N PHE A 10 -6.77 -7.05 -2.65
CA PHE A 10 -6.66 -7.71 -3.95
C PHE A 10 -5.51 -8.71 -3.92
N PRO A 11 -5.67 -9.92 -4.47
CA PRO A 11 -4.57 -10.87 -4.57
C PRO A 11 -3.46 -10.32 -5.49
N ALA A 12 -2.21 -10.51 -5.10
CA ALA A 12 -1.02 -10.15 -5.87
C ALA A 12 -0.26 -11.43 -6.25
N THR A 13 0.08 -11.57 -7.53
CA THR A 13 0.87 -12.71 -8.01
C THR A 13 2.37 -12.41 -8.04
N LYS A 14 2.75 -11.12 -8.09
CA LYS A 14 4.13 -10.65 -8.08
C LYS A 14 4.24 -9.32 -7.30
N PRO A 15 4.73 -9.34 -6.05
CA PRO A 15 5.10 -10.53 -5.28
C PRO A 15 3.85 -11.34 -4.86
N LYS A 16 4.02 -12.61 -4.47
CA LYS A 16 2.94 -13.42 -3.89
C LYS A 16 2.44 -12.79 -2.59
N GLY A 17 1.14 -12.64 -2.44
CA GLY A 17 0.53 -11.97 -1.31
C GLY A 17 -0.79 -11.28 -1.67
N SER A 18 -1.10 -10.22 -0.95
CA SER A 18 -2.22 -9.32 -1.22
C SER A 18 -1.79 -7.86 -1.18
N VAL A 19 -2.32 -7.06 -2.10
CA VAL A 19 -2.26 -5.59 -2.04
C VAL A 19 -3.48 -5.09 -1.28
N HIS A 20 -3.25 -4.20 -0.34
CA HIS A 20 -4.26 -3.52 0.45
C HIS A 20 -4.24 -2.03 0.13
N LEU A 21 -5.41 -1.47 -0.14
CA LEU A 21 -5.65 -0.04 -0.22
C LEU A 21 -6.56 0.34 0.94
N ARG A 22 -6.15 1.35 1.70
CA ARG A 22 -6.93 1.86 2.83
C ARG A 22 -7.08 3.38 2.78
N VAL A 23 -8.30 3.85 3.00
CA VAL A 23 -8.61 5.28 3.15
C VAL A 23 -9.35 5.47 4.46
N LEU A 24 -8.74 6.20 5.39
CA LEU A 24 -9.26 6.39 6.73
C LEU A 24 -9.10 7.83 7.23
N ARG A 25 -9.91 8.22 8.21
CA ARG A 25 -9.62 9.42 9.01
C ARG A 25 -8.59 9.07 10.08
N GLY A 26 -7.56 9.90 10.21
CA GLY A 26 -6.57 9.80 11.27
C GLY A 26 -6.06 11.16 11.71
N LYS A 27 -4.91 11.18 12.40
CA LYS A 27 -4.24 12.41 12.81
C LYS A 27 -2.78 12.39 12.36
N ARG A 28 -2.31 13.49 11.78
CA ARG A 28 -0.90 13.74 11.47
C ARG A 28 -0.46 14.99 12.20
N GLU A 29 0.58 14.88 13.03
CA GLU A 29 1.07 16.00 13.86
C GLU A 29 -0.03 16.68 14.69
N GLY A 30 -0.94 15.87 15.25
CA GLY A 30 -2.07 16.33 16.06
C GLY A 30 -3.24 16.92 15.28
N ARG A 31 -3.13 17.11 13.95
CA ARG A 31 -4.19 17.63 13.09
C ARG A 31 -4.94 16.51 12.40
N ASP A 32 -6.25 16.70 12.21
CA ASP A 32 -7.07 15.77 11.46
C ASP A 32 -6.57 15.64 10.02
N ALA A 33 -6.44 14.40 9.56
CA ALA A 33 -5.96 14.08 8.22
C ALA A 33 -6.76 12.93 7.62
N LEU A 34 -6.91 12.96 6.30
CA LEU A 34 -7.24 11.77 5.54
C LEU A 34 -5.94 11.00 5.30
N ILE A 35 -5.87 9.76 5.75
CA ILE A 35 -4.73 8.88 5.53
C ILE A 35 -5.07 7.94 4.39
N TRP A 36 -4.15 7.87 3.43
CA TRP A 36 -4.15 6.96 2.31
C TRP A 36 -2.97 6.01 2.48
N GLU A 37 -3.22 4.71 2.51
CA GLU A 37 -2.18 3.68 2.63
C GLU A 37 -2.27 2.66 1.48
N THR A 38 -1.12 2.35 0.86
CA THR A 38 -0.91 1.15 0.05
C THR A 38 0.05 0.22 0.78
N HIS A 39 -0.33 -1.04 0.93
CA HIS A 39 0.48 -2.04 1.63
C HIS A 39 0.39 -3.37 0.90
N VAL A 40 1.53 -4.02 0.68
CA VAL A 40 1.59 -5.38 0.17
C VAL A 40 1.96 -6.31 1.33
N GLN A 41 1.18 -7.36 1.53
CA GLN A 41 1.35 -8.32 2.62
C GLN A 41 1.53 -9.73 2.05
N SER A 42 2.41 -10.53 2.64
CA SER A 42 2.42 -12.00 2.48
C SER A 42 2.09 -12.65 3.83
N VAL A 43 1.36 -13.77 3.79
CA VAL A 43 0.97 -14.54 4.97
C VAL A 43 1.04 -16.04 4.68
N GLY A 44 1.23 -16.86 5.73
CA GLY A 44 1.27 -18.31 5.62
C GLY A 44 2.28 -18.80 4.58
N ASP A 45 1.82 -19.66 3.68
CA ASP A 45 2.64 -20.31 2.64
C ASP A 45 3.15 -19.33 1.56
N GLU A 46 2.69 -18.07 1.57
CA GLU A 46 3.17 -17.03 0.66
C GLU A 46 4.40 -16.28 1.20
N VAL A 47 4.74 -16.48 2.48
CA VAL A 47 5.88 -15.83 3.11
C VAL A 47 7.19 -16.39 2.53
N PRO A 48 8.10 -15.53 2.04
CA PRO A 48 9.40 -15.98 1.54
C PRO A 48 10.27 -16.56 2.65
N GLU A 49 10.78 -17.77 2.45
CA GLU A 49 11.46 -18.57 3.49
C GLU A 49 12.94 -18.25 3.68
N ASP A 50 13.60 -17.68 2.67
CA ASP A 50 15.04 -17.42 2.70
C ASP A 50 15.38 -15.96 2.43
N LYS A 51 16.58 -15.53 2.85
CA LYS A 51 17.03 -14.13 2.75
C LYS A 51 17.00 -13.58 1.33
N SER A 52 17.32 -14.41 0.32
CA SER A 52 17.35 -13.97 -1.07
C SER A 52 15.93 -13.74 -1.60
N ARG A 53 14.99 -14.63 -1.24
CA ARG A 53 13.58 -14.50 -1.57
C ARG A 53 12.93 -13.37 -0.81
N ILE A 54 13.26 -13.16 0.47
CA ILE A 54 12.78 -12.02 1.27
C ILE A 54 13.19 -10.72 0.60
N ARG A 55 14.46 -10.60 0.19
CA ARG A 55 14.96 -9.39 -0.49
C ARG A 55 14.20 -9.14 -1.80
N SER A 56 14.11 -10.15 -2.66
CA SER A 56 13.37 -10.04 -3.93
C SER A 56 11.89 -9.72 -3.70
N TRP A 57 11.27 -10.31 -2.68
CA TRP A 57 9.89 -10.03 -2.32
C TRP A 57 9.71 -8.57 -1.90
N ILE A 58 10.58 -8.05 -1.04
CA ILE A 58 10.55 -6.64 -0.58
C ILE A 58 10.71 -5.68 -1.77
N ASP A 59 11.67 -5.95 -2.67
CA ASP A 59 11.91 -5.11 -3.85
C ASP A 59 10.64 -5.08 -4.74
N ASN A 60 10.05 -6.24 -5.03
CA ASN A 60 8.81 -6.32 -5.81
C ASN A 60 7.61 -5.70 -5.08
N ALA A 61 7.49 -5.88 -3.77
CA ALA A 61 6.43 -5.29 -2.95
C ALA A 61 6.51 -3.76 -3.01
N HIS A 62 7.71 -3.20 -2.84
CA HIS A 62 7.96 -1.76 -2.93
C HIS A 62 7.59 -1.23 -4.31
N THR A 63 8.09 -1.86 -5.39
CA THR A 63 7.73 -1.48 -6.76
C THR A 63 6.23 -1.49 -7.00
N LEU A 64 5.51 -2.50 -6.49
CA LEU A 64 4.05 -2.58 -6.64
C LEU A 64 3.31 -1.49 -5.84
N THR A 65 3.74 -1.22 -4.60
CA THR A 65 3.14 -0.14 -3.80
C THR A 65 3.37 1.24 -4.41
N ASP A 66 4.55 1.47 -4.98
CA ASP A 66 4.94 2.73 -5.61
C ASP A 66 4.14 2.96 -6.90
N ASP A 67 4.09 1.96 -7.78
CA ASP A 67 3.32 1.98 -9.02
C ASP A 67 1.83 2.27 -8.75
N TRP A 68 1.23 1.57 -7.79
CA TRP A 68 -0.17 1.81 -7.41
C TRP A 68 -0.37 3.21 -6.85
N PHE A 69 0.48 3.64 -5.92
CA PHE A 69 0.35 4.95 -5.30
C PHE A 69 0.36 6.06 -6.36
N PHE A 70 1.39 6.08 -7.22
CA PHE A 70 1.52 7.11 -8.25
C PHE A 70 0.42 7.06 -9.30
N LYS A 71 0.00 5.87 -9.76
CA LYS A 71 -1.15 5.75 -10.69
C LYS A 71 -2.45 6.29 -10.11
N MET A 72 -2.68 6.13 -8.81
CA MET A 72 -3.92 6.61 -8.20
C MET A 72 -3.92 8.11 -7.91
N ILE A 73 -2.73 8.73 -7.76
CA ILE A 73 -2.61 10.18 -7.57
C ILE A 73 -2.30 10.94 -8.86
N GLU A 74 -2.08 10.23 -9.98
CA GLU A 74 -1.79 10.82 -11.29
C GLU A 74 -2.79 11.91 -11.67
N GLY A 75 -2.30 12.97 -12.31
CA GLY A 75 -3.11 14.14 -12.68
C GLY A 75 -3.10 15.24 -11.62
N ASP A 76 -4.28 15.78 -11.28
CA ASP A 76 -4.41 16.97 -10.44
C ASP A 76 -3.77 16.85 -9.07
N LEU A 77 -3.84 15.67 -8.45
CA LEU A 77 -3.29 15.48 -7.11
C LEU A 77 -1.77 15.45 -7.13
N LEU A 78 -1.15 14.69 -8.05
CA LEU A 78 0.30 14.64 -8.22
C LEU A 78 0.89 16.02 -8.51
N ARG A 79 0.26 16.79 -9.42
CA ARG A 79 0.70 18.16 -9.80
C ARG A 79 0.73 19.16 -8.65
N ARG A 80 0.12 18.86 -7.50
CA ARG A 80 0.18 19.72 -6.30
C ARG A 80 1.44 19.53 -5.47
N PHE A 81 2.23 18.51 -5.78
CA PHE A 81 3.47 18.16 -5.09
C PHE A 81 4.73 18.37 -5.97
N GLU A 82 4.54 18.85 -7.20
CA GLU A 82 5.58 19.38 -8.11
C GLU A 82 5.70 20.89 -7.94
#